data_AF-A0A2W6S7Y1-F1
#
_entry.id   AF-A0A2W6S7Y1-F1
#
_cell.length_a   1.000
_cell.length_b   1.000
_cell.length_c   1.000
_cell.angle_alpha   90.00
_cell.angle_beta   90.00
_cell.angle_gamma   90.00
#
_symmetry.space_group_name_H-M   'P 1'
#
loop_
_entity.id
_entity.type
_entity.pdbx_description
1 polymer ?
#
loop_
_entity_poly.entity_id
_entity_poly.type
_entity_poly.pdbx_seq_one_letter_code
_entity_poly.pdbx_strand_id
1 'polypeptide(L)'
;MTSATATTRLDATMPALTPKTIADETLGIITQAWSPIGGVNRYWDSGEDPLSHPLIVGLAEKYAKTPAQVILRWHLDRGVSVIPKSVNPKRIAENIDVFDFTLASKDVRAIDGLDQNKRGGPDPDAERPGRPAKPA
;
A
#
# COMPACT_ATOMS: atom_id res chain seq x y z
N MET A 1 -20.40 -27.78 -23.44
CA MET A 1 -20.51 -26.63 -22.51
C MET A 1 -19.95 -27.09 -21.17
N THR A 2 -18.63 -26.99 -21.01
CA THR A 2 -17.94 -27.49 -19.82
C THR A 2 -17.94 -26.37 -18.79
N SER A 3 -18.79 -26.49 -17.78
CA SER A 3 -18.78 -25.62 -16.61
C SER A 3 -17.57 -26.03 -15.77
N ALA A 4 -16.49 -25.23 -15.82
CA ALA A 4 -15.42 -25.32 -14.85
C ALA A 4 -15.85 -24.47 -13.65
N THR A 5 -16.47 -25.12 -12.67
CA THR A 5 -16.61 -24.54 -11.33
C THR A 5 -15.22 -24.39 -10.77
N ALA A 6 -14.65 -23.17 -10.87
CA ALA A 6 -13.45 -22.80 -10.14
C ALA A 6 -13.82 -22.79 -8.66
N THR A 7 -13.64 -23.94 -8.00
CA THR A 7 -13.59 -24.04 -6.55
C THR A 7 -12.35 -23.26 -6.11
N THR A 8 -12.50 -21.96 -5.91
CA THR A 8 -11.54 -21.13 -5.20
C THR A 8 -11.45 -21.71 -3.79
N ARG A 9 -10.43 -22.53 -3.55
CA ARG A 9 -9.97 -22.82 -2.19
C ARG A 9 -9.56 -21.48 -1.60
N LEU A 10 -10.45 -20.89 -0.80
CA LEU A 10 -10.12 -19.83 0.14
C LEU A 10 -9.16 -20.44 1.14
N ASP A 11 -7.86 -20.30 0.90
CA ASP A 11 -6.85 -20.54 1.91
C ASP A 11 -6.97 -19.41 2.93
N ALA A 12 -7.33 -19.78 4.17
CA ALA A 12 -7.62 -18.87 5.27
C ALA A 12 -6.38 -18.13 5.83
N THR A 13 -5.38 -17.88 4.99
CA THR A 13 -4.09 -17.25 5.33
C THR A 13 -3.91 -15.88 4.70
N MET A 14 -4.80 -15.46 3.80
CA MET A 14 -4.70 -14.16 3.15
C MET A 14 -5.17 -13.04 4.10
N PRO A 15 -4.37 -11.97 4.31
CA PRO A 15 -4.81 -10.77 5.02
C PRO A 15 -6.02 -10.16 4.30
N ALA A 16 -6.81 -9.32 4.97
CA ALA A 16 -7.99 -8.72 4.36
C ALA A 16 -7.60 -7.95 3.08
N LEU A 17 -7.94 -8.50 1.92
CA LEU A 17 -7.71 -7.89 0.61
C LEU A 17 -8.96 -7.13 0.18
N THR A 18 -8.77 -6.00 -0.50
CA THR A 18 -9.90 -5.24 -1.03
C THR A 18 -10.55 -6.01 -2.19
N PRO A 19 -11.85 -5.80 -2.51
CA PRO A 19 -12.50 -6.46 -3.64
C PRO A 19 -11.76 -6.29 -4.96
N LYS A 20 -11.11 -5.14 -5.16
CA LYS A 20 -10.26 -4.87 -6.33
C LYS A 20 -9.05 -5.81 -6.39
N THR A 21 -8.38 -6.01 -5.26
CA THR A 21 -7.20 -6.88 -5.19
C THR A 21 -7.56 -8.35 -5.43
N ILE A 22 -8.75 -8.78 -4.99
CA ILE A 22 -9.28 -10.13 -5.29
C ILE A 22 -9.49 -10.32 -6.78
N ALA A 23 -10.08 -9.34 -7.47
CA ALA A 23 -10.28 -9.40 -8.92
C ALA A 23 -8.93 -9.43 -9.67
N ASP A 24 -7.98 -8.59 -9.28
CA ASP A 24 -6.64 -8.56 -9.86
C ASP A 24 -5.95 -9.94 -9.73
N GLU A 25 -6.00 -10.55 -8.55
CA GLU A 25 -5.43 -11.90 -8.30
C GLU A 25 -6.07 -12.97 -9.18
N THR A 26 -7.40 -12.97 -9.33
CA THR A 26 -8.10 -13.96 -10.17
C THR A 26 -7.73 -13.89 -11.65
N LEU A 27 -7.26 -12.72 -12.10
CA LEU A 27 -6.84 -12.47 -13.48
C LEU A 27 -5.33 -12.54 -13.67
N GLY A 28 -4.56 -12.85 -12.61
CA GLY A 28 -3.10 -12.85 -12.65
C GLY A 28 -2.49 -11.45 -12.83
N ILE A 29 -3.22 -10.41 -12.42
CA ILE A 29 -2.77 -9.02 -12.48
C ILE A 29 -2.07 -8.68 -11.16
N ILE A 30 -0.87 -8.11 -11.24
CA ILE A 30 -0.13 -7.66 -10.07
C ILE A 30 -0.60 -6.25 -9.68
N THR A 31 -1.14 -6.11 -8.48
CA THR A 31 -1.46 -4.79 -7.93
C THR A 31 -0.19 -4.03 -7.56
N GLN A 32 -0.09 -2.79 -8.02
CA GLN A 32 0.98 -1.86 -7.64
C GLN A 32 0.39 -0.68 -6.84
N ALA A 33 0.86 -0.51 -5.60
CA ALA A 33 0.49 0.59 -4.73
C ALA A 33 1.18 1.89 -5.17
N TRP A 34 0.35 2.83 -5.63
CA TRP A 34 0.72 4.23 -5.78
C TRP A 34 0.57 4.97 -4.45
N SER A 35 1.46 5.94 -4.20
CA SER A 35 1.56 6.65 -2.92
C SER A 35 1.66 5.74 -1.68
N PRO A 36 2.52 4.70 -1.70
CA PRO A 36 2.52 3.63 -0.69
C PRO A 36 2.81 4.11 0.73
N ILE A 37 3.44 5.28 0.88
CA ILE A 37 3.82 5.91 2.14
C ILE A 37 3.17 7.30 2.31
N GLY A 38 1.93 7.48 1.85
CA GLY A 38 1.19 8.74 2.05
C GLY A 38 1.62 9.89 1.13
N GLY A 39 2.27 9.58 0.00
CA GLY A 39 2.73 10.61 -0.95
C GLY A 39 1.61 11.51 -1.51
N VAL A 40 0.38 11.00 -1.48
CA VAL A 40 -0.86 11.65 -1.88
C VAL A 40 -1.17 12.90 -1.04
N ASN A 41 -0.83 12.88 0.26
CA ASN A 41 -1.04 14.00 1.19
C ASN A 41 -0.29 15.28 0.79
N ARG A 42 0.69 15.18 -0.15
CA ARG A 42 1.42 16.35 -0.68
C ARG A 42 0.66 17.12 -1.76
N TYR A 43 -0.38 16.53 -2.33
CA TYR A 43 -1.13 17.08 -3.45
C TYR A 43 -2.63 17.22 -3.14
N TRP A 44 -3.13 16.43 -2.18
CA TRP A 44 -4.52 16.45 -1.73
C TRP A 44 -4.54 16.41 -0.20
N ASP A 45 -5.43 17.19 0.43
CA ASP A 45 -5.68 17.07 1.86
C ASP A 45 -6.46 15.78 2.13
N SER A 46 -5.72 14.71 2.38
CA SER A 46 -6.21 13.32 2.31
C SER A 46 -6.15 12.59 3.65
N GLY A 47 -5.87 13.34 4.71
CA GLY A 47 -5.81 12.84 6.08
C GLY A 47 -4.39 12.86 6.66
N GLU A 48 -4.23 12.08 7.73
CA GLU A 48 -3.01 12.07 8.53
C GLU A 48 -1.83 11.45 7.77
N ASP A 49 -0.62 11.88 8.10
CA ASP A 49 0.61 11.30 7.56
C ASP A 49 0.82 9.89 8.16
N PRO A 50 0.77 8.82 7.34
CA PRO A 50 0.96 7.46 7.85
C PRO A 50 2.34 7.25 8.48
N LEU A 51 3.35 8.07 8.13
CA LEU A 51 4.68 7.99 8.72
C LEU A 51 4.73 8.47 10.17
N SER A 52 3.72 9.23 10.61
CA SER A 52 3.61 9.74 11.98
C SER A 52 2.63 8.96 12.85
N HIS A 53 1.93 7.96 12.29
CA HIS A 53 0.95 7.19 13.05
C HIS A 53 1.63 6.44 14.22
N PRO A 54 1.14 6.54 15.47
CA PRO A 54 1.82 6.00 16.65
C PRO A 54 2.15 4.51 16.56
N LEU A 55 1.25 3.70 15.99
CA LEU A 55 1.52 2.27 15.74
C LEU A 55 2.72 2.06 14.81
N ILE A 56 2.81 2.83 13.73
CA ILE A 56 3.90 2.68 12.75
C ILE A 56 5.22 3.12 13.36
N VAL A 57 5.22 4.22 14.12
CA VAL A 57 6.40 4.70 14.85
C VAL A 57 6.88 3.65 15.86
N GLY A 58 5.97 3.10 16.67
CA GLY A 58 6.32 2.04 17.63
C GLY A 58 6.85 0.76 16.98
N LEU A 59 6.32 0.39 15.80
CA LEU A 59 6.86 -0.73 15.02
C LEU A 59 8.22 -0.40 14.43
N ALA A 60 8.44 0.82 13.94
CA ALA A 60 9.73 1.27 13.43
C ALA A 60 10.82 1.14 14.51
N GLU A 61 10.53 1.59 15.73
CA GLU A 61 11.41 1.40 16.89
C GLU A 61 11.66 -0.08 17.19
N LYS A 62 10.60 -0.89 17.26
CA LYS A 62 10.69 -2.34 17.54
C LYS A 62 11.60 -3.07 16.55
N TYR A 63 11.54 -2.71 15.27
CA TYR A 63 12.30 -3.37 14.21
C TYR A 63 13.64 -2.69 13.91
N ALA A 64 13.98 -1.60 14.61
CA ALA A 64 15.14 -0.75 14.31
C ALA A 64 15.17 -0.29 12.83
N LYS A 65 13.99 0.06 12.30
CA LYS A 65 13.76 0.53 10.93
C LYS A 65 13.05 1.87 10.95
N THR A 66 12.85 2.49 9.79
CA THR A 66 12.07 3.73 9.70
C THR A 66 10.58 3.44 9.47
N PRO A 67 9.68 4.39 9.79
CA PRO A 67 8.26 4.26 9.49
C PRO A 67 7.97 3.92 8.02
N ALA A 68 8.75 4.50 7.09
CA ALA A 68 8.62 4.22 5.66
C ALA A 68 8.97 2.77 5.35
N GLN A 69 10.06 2.24 5.90
CA GLN A 69 10.48 0.85 5.71
C GLN A 69 9.42 -0.14 6.23
N VAL A 70 8.82 0.13 7.40
CA VAL A 70 7.74 -0.70 7.96
C VAL A 70 6.54 -0.77 7.03
N ILE A 71 6.07 0.38 6.52
CA ILE A 71 4.92 0.44 5.61
C ILE A 71 5.25 -0.27 4.29
N LEU A 72 6.43 -0.05 3.73
CA LEU A 72 6.86 -0.70 2.49
C LEU A 72 6.97 -2.22 2.65
N ARG A 73 7.55 -2.69 3.75
CA ARG A 73 7.60 -4.12 4.07
C ARG A 73 6.21 -4.73 4.20
N TRP A 74 5.29 -4.03 4.85
CA TRP A 74 3.91 -4.47 4.99
C TRP A 74 3.20 -4.65 3.65
N HIS A 75 3.35 -3.72 2.69
CA HIS A 75 2.80 -3.91 1.33
C HIS A 75 3.40 -5.14 0.64
N LEU A 76 4.71 -5.32 0.74
CA LEU A 76 5.43 -6.44 0.11
C LEU A 76 5.02 -7.81 0.71
N ASP A 77 4.83 -7.88 2.03
CA ASP A 77 4.33 -9.08 2.71
C ASP A 77 2.92 -9.48 2.26
N ARG A 78 2.15 -8.53 1.72
CA ARG A 78 0.81 -8.75 1.15
C ARG A 78 0.81 -9.01 -0.36
N GLY A 79 1.98 -9.19 -0.97
CA GLY A 79 2.11 -9.40 -2.41
C GLY A 79 1.86 -8.16 -3.26
N VAL A 80 1.83 -6.96 -2.64
CA VAL A 80 1.60 -5.70 -3.35
C VAL A 80 2.93 -5.07 -3.76
N SER A 81 3.09 -4.78 -5.06
CA SER A 81 4.24 -4.04 -5.58
C SER A 81 4.17 -2.57 -5.13
N VAL A 82 5.30 -1.93 -4.82
CA VAL A 82 5.33 -0.55 -4.31
C VAL A 82 6.24 0.36 -5.14
N ILE A 83 5.85 1.63 -5.27
CA ILE A 83 6.62 2.68 -5.97
C ILE A 83 6.81 3.94 -5.10
N PRO A 84 7.61 3.88 -4.03
CA PRO A 84 7.84 5.04 -3.16
C PRO A 84 8.64 6.13 -3.87
N LYS A 85 8.05 7.33 -4.00
CA LYS A 85 8.74 8.47 -4.60
C LYS A 85 9.72 9.11 -3.62
N SER A 86 10.97 9.28 -4.05
CA SER A 86 11.96 10.15 -3.39
C SER A 86 12.90 10.77 -4.43
N VAL A 87 13.43 11.95 -4.12
CA VAL A 87 14.56 12.57 -4.84
C VAL A 87 15.80 12.69 -3.93
N ASN A 88 15.68 12.30 -2.66
CA ASN A 88 16.78 12.33 -1.71
C ASN A 88 17.48 10.95 -1.75
N PRO A 89 18.78 10.89 -2.09
CA PRO A 89 19.53 9.64 -2.22
C PRO A 89 19.49 8.76 -0.96
N LYS A 90 19.59 9.36 0.23
CA LYS A 90 19.52 8.63 1.51
C LYS A 90 18.18 7.90 1.66
N ARG A 91 17.07 8.61 1.39
CA ARG A 91 15.73 8.01 1.43
C ARG A 91 15.50 6.97 0.34
N ILE A 92 16.13 7.11 -0.83
CA ILE A 92 16.04 6.09 -1.89
C ILE A 92 16.71 4.80 -1.40
N ALA A 93 17.92 4.90 -0.84
CA ALA A 93 18.61 3.74 -0.26
C ALA A 93 17.80 3.11 0.88
N GLU A 94 17.27 3.93 1.80
CA GLU A 94 16.44 3.48 2.92
C GLU A 94 15.16 2.77 2.45
N ASN A 95 14.46 3.30 1.45
CA ASN A 95 13.24 2.70 0.89
C ASN A 95 13.48 1.34 0.21
N ILE A 96 14.71 1.08 -0.26
CA ILE A 96 15.10 -0.20 -0.87
C ILE A 96 15.51 -1.21 0.20
N ASP A 97 16.03 -0.75 1.35
CA ASP A 97 16.47 -1.56 2.48
C ASP A 97 15.29 -2.12 3.30
N VAL A 98 14.44 -2.92 2.65
CA VAL A 98 13.21 -3.51 3.21
C VAL A 98 13.13 -5.03 3.04
N PHE A 99 14.23 -5.65 2.62
CA PHE A 99 14.29 -7.09 2.32
C PHE A 99 15.08 -7.90 3.35
N ASP A 100 15.74 -7.22 4.30
CA ASP A 100 16.58 -7.81 5.34
C ASP A 100 15.82 -8.07 6.66
N PHE A 101 14.53 -7.75 6.72
CA PHE A 101 13.67 -8.00 7.87
C PHE A 101 12.27 -8.44 7.44
N THR A 102 11.50 -8.97 8.40
CA THR A 102 10.11 -9.38 8.20
C THR A 102 9.26 -8.91 9.37
N LEU A 103 8.00 -8.57 9.10
CA LEU A 103 7.04 -8.20 10.14
C LEU A 103 6.42 -9.48 10.71
N ALA A 104 6.23 -9.53 12.03
CA ALA A 104 5.52 -10.65 12.62
C ALA A 104 4.04 -10.57 12.24
N SER A 105 3.37 -11.72 12.08
CA SER A 105 1.97 -11.74 11.62
C SER A 105 1.02 -10.93 12.49
N LYS A 106 1.33 -10.77 13.79
CA LYS A 106 0.55 -9.91 14.70
C LYS A 106 0.66 -8.42 14.37
N ASP A 107 1.83 -7.97 13.92
CA ASP A 107 2.07 -6.58 13.58
C ASP A 107 1.49 -6.26 12.20
N VAL A 108 1.59 -7.20 11.24
CA VAL A 108 0.89 -7.10 9.95
C VAL A 108 -0.61 -6.90 10.17
N ARG A 109 -1.24 -7.75 11.00
CA ARG A 109 -2.67 -7.59 11.35
C ARG A 109 -2.99 -6.28 12.05
N ALA A 110 -2.08 -5.76 12.87
CA ALA A 110 -2.26 -4.47 13.53
C ALA A 110 -2.26 -3.32 12.51
N ILE A 111 -1.39 -3.38 11.50
CA ILE A 111 -1.36 -2.41 10.40
C ILE A 111 -2.60 -2.56 9.51
N ASP A 112 -3.05 -3.79 9.23
CA ASP A 112 -4.28 -4.04 8.47
C ASP A 112 -5.50 -3.39 9.15
N GLY A 113 -5.54 -3.40 10.49
CA GLY A 113 -6.58 -2.75 11.29
C GLY A 113 -6.60 -1.22 11.22
N LEU A 114 -5.62 -0.59 10.57
CA LEU A 114 -5.61 0.87 10.33
C LEU A 114 -6.45 1.27 9.12
N ASP A 115 -6.90 0.32 8.28
CA ASP A 115 -7.70 0.65 7.11
C ASP A 115 -9.04 1.29 7.49
N GLN A 116 -9.24 2.52 7.02
CA GLN A 116 -10.47 3.30 7.25
C GLN A 116 -11.43 3.24 6.06
N ASN A 117 -11.11 2.47 5.01
CA ASN A 117 -11.82 2.49 3.73
C ASN A 117 -11.97 3.90 3.14
N LYS A 118 -10.95 4.76 3.39
CA LYS A 118 -10.89 6.13 2.88
C LYS A 118 -9.83 6.24 1.80
N ARG A 119 -10.21 6.83 0.67
CA ARG A 119 -9.31 7.12 -0.43
C ARG A 119 -8.63 8.47 -0.21
N GLY A 120 -7.30 8.50 -0.26
CA GLY A 120 -6.57 9.78 -0.26
C GLY A 120 -6.46 10.44 -1.64
N GLY A 121 -6.49 9.64 -2.71
CA GLY A 121 -6.37 10.14 -4.07
C GLY A 121 -7.71 10.54 -4.71
N PRO A 122 -7.67 11.09 -5.94
CA PRO A 122 -8.86 11.33 -6.73
C PRO A 122 -9.62 10.03 -6.98
N ASP A 123 -10.95 10.13 -7.00
CA ASP A 123 -11.84 9.03 -7.36
C ASP A 123 -11.70 8.73 -8.87
N PRO A 124 -11.38 7.47 -9.27
CA PRO A 124 -11.30 7.09 -10.68
C PRO A 124 -12.63 7.25 -11.43
N ASP A 125 -13.76 7.17 -10.73
CA ASP A 125 -15.10 7.24 -11.35
C ASP A 125 -15.62 8.69 -11.43
N ALA A 126 -14.95 9.64 -10.77
CA ALA A 126 -15.33 11.04 -10.83
C ALA A 126 -14.92 11.67 -12.17
N GLU A 127 -15.85 12.42 -12.78
CA GLU A 127 -15.56 13.22 -13.96
C GLU A 127 -14.45 14.23 -13.67
N ARG A 128 -13.36 14.14 -14.43
CA ARG A 128 -12.29 15.13 -14.37
C ARG A 128 -12.57 16.23 -15.39
N PRO A 129 -12.79 17.49 -14.98
CA PRO A 129 -12.78 18.59 -15.95
C PRO A 129 -11.42 18.57 -16.67
N GLY A 130 -11.45 18.74 -17.99
CA GLY A 130 -10.26 18.70 -18.83
C GLY A 130 -9.16 19.58 -18.24
N ARG A 131 -7.93 19.04 -18.15
CA ARG A 131 -6.79 19.82 -17.64
C ARG A 131 -6.66 21.07 -18.53
N PRO A 132 -6.72 22.30 -17.98
CA PRO A 132 -6.47 23.49 -18.78
C PRO A 132 -5.07 23.38 -19.40
N ALA A 133 -4.94 23.78 -20.66
CA ALA A 133 -3.66 23.78 -21.36
C ALA A 133 -2.64 24.51 -20.49
N LYS A 134 -1.48 23.89 -20.27
CA LYS A 134 -0.37 24.54 -19.56
C LYS A 134 0.02 25.77 -20.40
N PRO A 135 0.03 26.99 -19.85
CA PRO A 135 0.53 28.14 -20.59
C PRO A 135 1.97 27.85 -21.04
N ALA A 136 2.27 28.27 -22.27
CA ALA A 136 3.57 28.09 -22.92
C ALA A 136 4.70 28.75 -22.14
#